data_AF-A0A7Z8P251-F1
#
_entry.id   AF-A0A7Z8P251-F1
#
_cell.length_a   1.000
_cell.length_b   1.000
_cell.length_c   1.000
_cell.angle_alpha   90.00
_cell.angle_beta   90.00
_cell.angle_gamma   90.00
#
_symmetry.space_group_name_H-M   'P 1'
#
loop_
_entity.id
_entity.type
_entity.pdbx_description
1 polymer ?
#
loop_
_entity_poly.entity_id
_entity_poly.type
_entity_poly.pdbx_seq_one_letter_code
_entity_poly.pdbx_strand_id
1 'polypeptide(L)'
;MRFQDTDVLISMSYDLDMFSSMYIFLFGSHNLEPDIDNFFSDFDDFEVLEIDRNNAVIFARNVSRINGAYYLYDSHELNGTVDVLLMVLPNGDTNSFIDASSTEATFYDV
;
A
#
# COMPACT_ATOMS: atom_id res chain seq x y z
N MET A 1 -0.99 3.74 -4.34
CA MET A 1 -0.96 2.41 -4.97
C MET A 1 -0.97 2.56 -6.47
N ARG A 2 -0.04 1.90 -7.17
CA ARG A 2 0.07 1.90 -8.62
C ARG A 2 0.02 0.46 -9.11
N PHE A 3 -0.99 0.16 -9.90
CA PHE A 3 -1.20 -1.16 -10.49
C PHE A 3 -0.26 -1.39 -11.68
N GLN A 4 0.30 -2.59 -11.75
CA GLN A 4 1.18 -3.08 -12.81
C GLN A 4 0.76 -4.52 -13.12
N ASP A 5 -0.11 -4.69 -14.12
CA ASP A 5 -0.71 -5.99 -14.45
C ASP A 5 -1.42 -6.62 -13.23
N THR A 6 -0.90 -7.72 -12.70
CA THR A 6 -1.43 -8.40 -11.50
C THR A 6 -0.87 -7.86 -10.19
N ASP A 7 0.18 -7.05 -10.24
CA ASP A 7 0.96 -6.61 -9.09
C ASP A 7 0.68 -5.14 -8.76
N VAL A 8 1.04 -4.72 -7.55
CA VAL A 8 0.87 -3.34 -7.10
C VAL A 8 2.12 -2.83 -6.39
N LEU A 9 2.56 -1.64 -6.78
CA LEU A 9 3.53 -0.85 -6.03
C LEU A 9 2.80 0.15 -5.13
N ILE A 10 3.01 0.05 -3.82
CA ILE A 10 2.42 0.92 -2.81
C ILE A 10 3.49 1.88 -2.33
N SER A 11 3.23 3.18 -2.45
CA SER A 11 4.02 4.21 -1.81
C SER A 11 3.16 4.83 -0.72
N MET A 12 3.66 4.79 0.52
CA MET A 12 2.98 5.30 1.70
C MET A 12 3.82 6.43 2.29
N SER A 13 3.18 7.55 2.60
CA SER A 13 3.78 8.63 3.38
C SER A 13 3.15 8.66 4.76
N TYR A 14 3.95 8.95 5.79
CA TYR A 14 3.48 9.01 7.16
C TYR A 14 4.22 10.09 7.95
N ASP A 15 3.52 10.63 8.95
CA ASP A 15 4.07 11.60 9.88
C ASP A 15 4.26 10.96 11.25
N LEU A 16 5.52 10.82 11.66
CA LEU A 16 5.87 10.32 12.98
C LEU A 16 5.79 11.45 14.01
N ASP A 17 5.18 11.18 15.17
CA ASP A 17 5.24 12.10 16.30
C ASP A 17 6.68 12.32 16.79
N MET A 18 6.86 13.27 17.72
CA MET A 18 8.19 13.60 18.23
C MET A 18 8.93 12.40 18.83
N PHE A 19 8.22 11.54 19.58
CA PHE A 19 8.85 10.39 20.26
C PHE A 19 9.21 9.28 19.27
N SER A 20 8.33 9.00 18.32
CA SER A 20 8.51 8.04 17.23
C SER A 20 9.64 8.49 16.32
N SER A 21 9.68 9.77 15.96
CA SER A 21 10.78 10.38 15.20
C SER A 21 12.13 10.23 15.91
N MET A 22 12.19 10.47 17.24
CA MET A 22 13.42 10.29 18.02
C MET A 22 13.84 8.82 18.09
N TYR A 23 12.89 7.92 18.27
CA TYR A 23 13.15 6.48 18.31
C TYR A 23 13.76 6.00 16.98
N ILE A 24 13.12 6.33 15.86
CA ILE A 24 13.61 5.98 14.53
C ILE A 24 14.96 6.65 14.21
N PHE A 25 15.19 7.88 14.65
CA PHE A 25 16.50 8.53 14.50
C PHE A 25 17.63 7.79 15.24
N LEU A 26 17.35 7.25 16.43
CA LEU A 26 18.35 6.56 17.25
C LEU A 26 18.58 5.11 16.82
N PHE A 27 17.53 4.42 16.38
CA PHE A 27 17.54 2.97 16.16
C PHE A 27 17.40 2.55 14.69
N GLY A 28 17.09 3.49 13.79
CA GLY A 28 16.88 3.26 12.36
C GLY A 28 15.42 3.02 11.98
N SER A 29 15.06 3.39 10.74
CA SER A 29 13.69 3.28 10.20
C SER A 29 13.20 1.85 10.02
N HIS A 30 14.10 0.88 9.88
CA HIS A 30 13.75 -0.55 9.81
C HIS A 30 12.93 -1.05 11.02
N ASN A 31 12.96 -0.36 12.16
CA ASN A 31 12.09 -0.70 13.29
C ASN A 31 10.59 -0.42 13.04
N LEU A 32 10.23 0.26 11.95
CA LEU A 32 8.84 0.43 11.51
C LEU A 32 8.33 -0.76 10.69
N GLU A 33 9.20 -1.67 10.24
CA GLU A 33 8.82 -2.80 9.40
C GLU A 33 7.70 -3.65 10.01
N PRO A 34 7.72 -4.00 11.32
CA PRO A 34 6.63 -4.76 11.92
C PRO A 34 5.28 -4.04 11.89
N ASP A 35 5.28 -2.71 12.02
CA ASP A 35 4.04 -1.92 11.97
C ASP A 35 3.51 -1.82 10.55
N ILE A 36 4.41 -1.69 9.56
CA ILE A 36 4.08 -1.70 8.13
C ILE A 36 3.53 -3.08 7.73
N ASP A 37 4.17 -4.16 8.16
CA ASP A 37 3.72 -5.54 7.91
C ASP A 37 2.33 -5.78 8.49
N ASN A 38 2.10 -5.31 9.72
CA ASN A 38 0.80 -5.41 10.36
C ASN A 38 -0.26 -4.59 9.60
N PHE A 39 0.10 -3.41 9.09
CA PHE A 39 -0.81 -2.54 8.32
C PHE A 39 -1.30 -3.18 7.02
N PHE A 40 -0.40 -3.86 6.29
CA PHE A 40 -0.68 -4.54 5.02
C PHE A 40 -0.90 -6.06 5.17
N SER A 41 -1.20 -6.54 6.38
CA SER A 41 -1.31 -7.97 6.67
C SER A 41 -2.42 -8.73 5.93
N ASP A 42 -3.39 -8.01 5.35
CA ASP A 42 -4.46 -8.60 4.53
C ASP A 42 -4.00 -8.94 3.10
N PHE A 43 -2.82 -8.49 2.68
CA PHE A 43 -2.22 -8.89 1.40
C PHE A 43 -1.52 -10.24 1.55
N ASP A 44 -1.85 -11.19 0.67
CA ASP A 44 -1.31 -12.56 0.72
C ASP A 44 0.22 -12.63 0.50
N ASP A 45 0.74 -11.83 -0.43
CA ASP A 45 2.15 -11.80 -0.80
C ASP A 45 2.60 -10.35 -1.01
N PHE A 46 3.35 -9.83 -0.05
CA PHE A 46 3.95 -8.50 -0.14
C PHE A 46 5.37 -8.46 0.43
N GLU A 47 6.12 -7.47 -0.01
CA GLU A 47 7.50 -7.23 0.39
C GLU A 47 7.71 -5.74 0.64
N VAL A 48 8.28 -5.38 1.78
CA VAL A 48 8.71 -4.01 2.05
C VAL A 48 10.04 -3.77 1.34
N LEU A 49 10.03 -2.91 0.33
CA LEU A 49 11.20 -2.59 -0.48
C LEU A 49 12.08 -1.51 0.16
N GLU A 50 11.45 -0.52 0.80
CA GLU A 50 12.14 0.63 1.39
C GLU A 50 11.35 1.18 2.58
N ILE A 51 12.08 1.57 3.63
CA ILE A 51 11.53 2.32 4.77
C ILE A 51 12.47 3.50 5.05
N ASP A 52 11.99 4.71 4.81
CA ASP A 52 12.69 5.95 5.12
C ASP A 52 12.09 6.57 6.41
N ARG A 53 12.37 7.85 6.68
CA ARG A 53 11.90 8.55 7.87
C ARG A 53 10.41 8.92 7.83
N ASN A 54 9.87 9.16 6.65
CA ASN A 54 8.52 9.68 6.43
C ASN A 54 7.78 8.98 5.29
N ASN A 55 8.37 7.92 4.73
CA ASN A 55 7.78 7.19 3.64
C ASN A 55 8.25 5.72 3.67
N ALA A 56 7.46 4.87 3.01
CA ALA A 56 7.80 3.49 2.75
C ALA A 56 7.30 3.08 1.37
N VAL A 57 7.99 2.12 0.77
CA VAL A 57 7.63 1.51 -0.50
C VAL A 57 7.42 0.01 -0.27
N ILE A 58 6.25 -0.47 -0.65
CA ILE A 58 5.83 -1.87 -0.52
C ILE A 58 5.46 -2.39 -1.91
N PHE A 59 5.79 -3.63 -2.19
CA PHE A 59 5.42 -4.33 -3.41
C PHE A 59 4.54 -5.52 -3.08
N ALA A 60 3.30 -5.52 -3.56
CA ALA A 60 2.34 -6.60 -3.38
C ALA A 60 2.17 -7.35 -4.70
N ARG A 61 2.29 -8.68 -4.65
CA ARG A 61 2.30 -9.56 -5.82
C ARG A 61 0.94 -10.21 -6.01
N ASN A 62 0.56 -10.42 -7.27
CA ASN A 62 -0.61 -11.21 -7.65
C ASN A 62 -1.91 -10.79 -6.92
N VAL A 63 -2.06 -9.48 -6.69
CA VAL A 63 -3.23 -8.90 -6.00
C VAL A 63 -4.45 -8.81 -6.91
N SER A 64 -4.25 -8.86 -8.22
CA SER A 64 -5.33 -8.88 -9.20
C SER A 64 -5.36 -10.19 -9.97
N ARG A 65 -6.56 -10.75 -10.16
CA ARG A 65 -6.79 -11.97 -10.96
C ARG A 65 -7.22 -11.63 -12.38
N ILE A 66 -6.70 -12.35 -13.37
CA ILE A 66 -7.14 -12.21 -14.75
C ILE A 66 -8.47 -12.93 -14.95
N ASN A 67 -9.46 -12.23 -15.51
CA ASN A 67 -10.72 -12.79 -15.96
C ASN A 67 -11.11 -12.23 -17.34
N GLY A 68 -10.82 -13.01 -18.39
CA GLY A 68 -11.08 -12.60 -19.77
C GLY A 68 -10.16 -11.46 -20.19
N ALA A 69 -10.74 -10.29 -20.47
CA ALA A 69 -10.03 -9.09 -20.90
C ALA A 69 -9.74 -8.11 -19.75
N TYR A 70 -9.98 -8.52 -18.50
CA TYR A 70 -9.87 -7.66 -17.33
C TYR A 70 -8.98 -8.28 -16.24
N TYR A 71 -8.27 -7.42 -15.54
CA TYR A 71 -7.77 -7.69 -14.20
C TYR A 71 -8.84 -7.31 -13.18
N LEU A 72 -9.12 -8.20 -12.23
CA LEU A 72 -10.04 -7.98 -11.12
C LEU A 72 -9.24 -7.85 -9.83
N TYR A 73 -9.35 -6.70 -9.17
CA TYR A 73 -8.74 -6.43 -7.88
C TYR A 73 -9.83 -6.50 -6.80
N ASP A 74 -9.64 -7.39 -5.83
CA ASP A 74 -10.52 -7.50 -4.68
C ASP A 74 -10.08 -6.52 -3.59
N SER A 75 -11.02 -6.10 -2.73
CA SER A 75 -10.74 -5.18 -1.63
C SER A 75 -9.90 -5.85 -0.56
N HIS A 76 -8.87 -5.16 -0.07
CA HIS A 76 -8.07 -5.56 1.08
C HIS A 76 -8.26 -4.59 2.26
N GLU A 77 -8.42 -5.14 3.45
CA GLU A 77 -8.46 -4.35 4.69
C GLU A 77 -7.08 -3.77 5.00
N LEU A 78 -7.06 -2.52 5.44
CA LEU A 78 -5.87 -1.90 6.02
C LEU A 78 -6.04 -2.00 7.54
N ASN A 79 -5.03 -2.49 8.26
CA ASN A 79 -5.11 -2.60 9.72
C ASN A 79 -4.89 -1.24 10.42
N GLY A 80 -5.63 -0.23 9.95
CA GLY A 80 -5.57 1.16 10.31
C GLY A 80 -6.33 2.01 9.28
N THR A 81 -6.20 3.33 9.36
CA THR A 81 -6.83 4.27 8.43
C THR A 81 -5.75 5.10 7.76
N VAL A 82 -5.86 5.30 6.45
CA VAL A 82 -5.11 6.35 5.74
C VAL A 82 -6.00 7.54 5.45
N ASP A 83 -5.48 8.74 5.64
CA ASP A 83 -6.21 9.98 5.33
C ASP A 83 -6.56 10.06 3.84
N VAL A 84 -5.64 9.61 2.98
CA VAL A 84 -5.83 9.58 1.53
C VAL A 84 -5.26 8.29 0.95
N LEU A 85 -6.14 7.51 0.33
CA LEU A 85 -5.76 6.38 -0.51
C LEU A 85 -5.90 6.75 -1.98
N LEU A 86 -4.80 6.66 -2.72
CA LEU A 86 -4.77 6.92 -4.16
C LEU A 86 -4.43 5.63 -4.91
N MET A 87 -5.37 5.17 -5.75
CA MET A 87 -5.25 3.98 -6.59
C MET A 87 -5.08 4.40 -8.05
N VAL A 88 -3.91 4.14 -8.63
CA VAL A 88 -3.58 4.45 -10.03
C VAL A 88 -3.64 3.18 -10.86
N LEU A 89 -4.61 3.09 -11.75
CA LEU A 89 -4.81 1.98 -12.67
C LEU A 89 -3.74 1.98 -13.78
N PRO A 90 -3.52 0.86 -14.49
CA PRO A 90 -2.47 0.79 -15.53
C PRO A 90 -2.69 1.74 -16.71
N ASN A 91 -3.94 2.09 -17.01
CA ASN A 91 -4.30 3.07 -18.03
C ASN A 91 -4.01 4.53 -17.61
N GLY A 92 -3.60 4.75 -16.35
CA GLY A 92 -3.31 6.07 -15.78
C GLY A 92 -4.49 6.70 -15.04
N ASP A 93 -5.68 6.09 -15.07
CA ASP A 93 -6.83 6.56 -14.31
C ASP A 93 -6.55 6.47 -12.81
N THR A 94 -7.07 7.43 -12.07
CA THR A 94 -6.77 7.56 -10.64
C THR A 94 -8.06 7.67 -9.85
N ASN A 95 -8.22 6.78 -8.87
CA ASN A 95 -9.28 6.83 -7.87
C ASN A 95 -8.68 7.31 -6.53
N SER A 96 -9.37 8.21 -5.85
CA SER A 96 -8.97 8.73 -4.55
C SER A 96 -10.06 8.51 -3.53
N PHE A 97 -9.67 7.99 -2.38
CA PHE A 97 -10.55 7.72 -1.24
C PHE A 97 -9.99 8.44 -0.01
N ILE A 98 -10.87 9.02 0.79
CA ILE A 98 -10.51 9.77 2.00
C ILE A 98 -10.89 8.91 3.21
N ASP A 99 -10.08 8.95 4.26
CA ASP A 99 -10.28 8.21 5.51
C ASP A 99 -10.50 6.70 5.25
N ALA A 100 -9.67 6.13 4.37
CA ALA A 100 -9.82 4.76 3.90
C ALA A 100 -9.22 3.77 4.91
N SER A 101 -10.03 2.82 5.37
CA SER A 101 -9.59 1.66 6.17
C SER A 101 -9.48 0.37 5.36
N SER A 102 -9.73 0.45 4.05
CA SER A 102 -9.58 -0.66 3.10
C SER A 102 -9.33 -0.09 1.72
N THR A 103 -8.76 -0.90 0.83
CA THR A 103 -8.67 -0.57 -0.59
C THR A 103 -9.99 -0.92 -1.26
N GLU A 104 -10.45 -0.14 -2.22
CA GLU A 104 -11.71 -0.44 -2.92
C GLU A 104 -11.53 -1.50 -4.00
N ALA A 105 -12.50 -2.40 -4.12
CA ALA A 105 -12.51 -3.37 -5.21
C ALA A 105 -12.66 -2.65 -6.57
N THR A 106 -11.90 -3.10 -7.57
CA THR A 106 -11.90 -2.46 -8.89
C THR A 106 -11.55 -3.44 -9.99
N PHE A 107 -11.71 -3.01 -11.24
CA PHE A 107 -11.30 -3.77 -12.41
C PHE A 107 -10.72 -2.84 -13.47
N TYR A 108 -9.81 -3.36 -14.29
CA TYR A 108 -9.15 -2.62 -15.35
C TYR A 108 -8.78 -3.55 -16.51
N ASP A 109 -8.62 -2.98 -17.70
CA ASP A 109 -8.29 -3.74 -18.91
C ASP A 109 -6.87 -4.36 -18.82
N VAL A 110 -6.69 -5.49 -19.50
CA VAL A 110 -5.40 -6.18 -19.66
C VAL A 110 -4.45 -5.45 -20.61
#